data_AF-A0A4R6ZDH3-F1
#
_entry.id   AF-A0A4R6ZDH3-F1
#
_cell.length_a   1.000
_cell.length_b   1.000
_cell.length_c   1.000
_cell.angle_alpha   90.00
_cell.angle_beta   90.00
_cell.angle_gamma   90.00
#
_symmetry.space_group_name_H-M   'P 1'
#
loop_
_entity.id
_entity.type
_entity.pdbx_description
1 polymer ?
#
loop_
_entity_poly.entity_id
_entity_poly.type
_entity_poly.pdbx_seq_one_letter_code
_entity_poly.pdbx_strand_id
1 'polypeptide(L)'
;MFQLTRSVTWQALKGLQAETANDRIRDYFAADPQRFEKMSLRVGGLFLDYSKQPVSDEVLAKLIELAEHSALVQRRAQMFSGDIINVTEDRPVLHTALRNLGEGPLKVDGQDVMPEIQRTREQIRAFS
;
A
#
# COMPACT_ATOMS: atom_id res chain seq x y z
N MET A 1 13.31 -0.82 16.06
CA MET A 1 12.70 0.10 15.07
C MET A 1 13.41 -0.11 13.75
N PHE A 2 12.69 -0.35 12.65
CA PHE A 2 13.28 -0.54 11.32
C PHE A 2 13.93 0.77 10.85
N GLN A 3 15.24 0.76 10.60
CA GLN A 3 15.98 1.93 10.12
C GLN A 3 16.09 1.88 8.59
N LEU A 4 15.06 2.40 7.92
CA LEU A 4 14.93 2.38 6.46
C LEU A 4 16.23 2.79 5.76
N THR A 5 16.80 3.92 6.16
CA THR A 5 17.99 4.49 5.51
C THR A 5 19.26 3.69 5.70
N ARG A 6 19.30 2.74 6.62
CA ARG A 6 20.44 1.84 6.85
C ARG A 6 20.27 0.47 6.21
N SER A 7 19.10 0.17 5.65
CA SER A 7 18.86 -1.11 4.98
C SER A 7 19.70 -1.24 3.71
N VAL A 8 20.11 -2.48 3.39
CA VAL A 8 20.87 -2.79 2.17
C VAL A 8 20.10 -2.35 0.92
N THR A 9 18.81 -2.63 0.87
CA THR A 9 17.94 -2.26 -0.25
C THR A 9 17.81 -0.74 -0.43
N TRP A 10 17.80 0.04 0.66
CA TRP A 10 17.83 1.51 0.57
C TRP A 10 19.17 2.04 0.02
N GLN A 11 20.29 1.45 0.44
CA GLN A 11 21.60 1.86 -0.10
C GLN A 11 21.72 1.50 -1.59
N ALA A 12 21.19 0.36 -2.01
CA ALA A 12 21.11 -0.01 -3.42
C ALA A 12 20.26 0.99 -4.23
N LEU A 13 19.09 1.41 -3.70
CA LEU A 13 18.27 2.46 -4.33
C LEU A 13 19.01 3.79 -4.46
N LYS A 14 19.82 4.17 -3.47
CA LYS A 14 20.68 5.36 -3.57
C LYS A 14 21.71 5.25 -4.69
N GLY A 15 22.31 4.07 -4.88
CA GLY A 15 23.20 3.81 -6.01
C GLY A 15 22.48 3.98 -7.35
N LEU A 16 21.33 3.29 -7.50
CA LEU A 16 20.50 3.39 -8.71
C LEU A 16 20.03 4.82 -9.00
N GLN A 17 19.73 5.60 -7.96
CA GLN A 17 19.36 7.00 -8.13
C GLN A 17 20.50 7.83 -8.73
N ALA A 18 21.75 7.56 -8.36
CA ALA A 18 22.90 8.26 -8.92
C ALA A 18 23.14 7.85 -10.39
N GLU A 19 22.95 6.57 -10.72
CA GLU A 19 23.12 6.04 -12.07
C GLU A 19 22.04 6.54 -13.04
N THR A 20 20.79 6.63 -12.57
CA THR A 20 19.62 7.03 -13.37
C THR A 20 19.31 8.53 -13.28
N ALA A 21 20.16 9.33 -12.63
CA ALA A 21 19.90 10.75 -12.32
C ALA A 21 19.63 11.62 -13.56
N ASN A 22 20.18 11.24 -14.70
CA ASN A 22 20.05 11.98 -15.97
C ASN A 22 19.10 11.33 -16.96
N ASP A 23 18.45 10.23 -16.58
CA ASP A 23 17.55 9.51 -17.47
C ASP A 23 16.31 10.34 -17.75
N ARG A 24 15.83 10.26 -18.99
CA ARG A 24 14.61 10.93 -19.41
C ARG A 24 13.54 9.89 -19.67
N ILE A 25 12.32 10.19 -19.23
CA ILE A 25 11.16 9.32 -19.46
C ILE A 25 11.01 8.96 -20.95
N ARG A 26 11.22 9.93 -21.84
CA ARG A 26 11.18 9.70 -23.30
C ARG A 26 12.14 8.59 -23.75
N ASP A 27 13.33 8.55 -23.16
CA ASP A 27 14.37 7.59 -23.54
C ASP A 27 13.97 6.18 -23.04
N TYR A 28 13.29 6.06 -21.90
CA TYR A 28 12.67 4.79 -21.47
C TYR A 28 11.60 4.27 -22.43
N PHE A 29 10.72 5.15 -22.95
CA PHE A 29 9.72 4.76 -23.95
C PHE A 29 10.35 4.40 -25.30
N ALA A 30 11.42 5.07 -25.68
CA ALA A 30 12.15 4.75 -26.91
C ALA A 30 12.87 3.39 -26.80
N ALA A 31 13.40 3.07 -25.63
CA ALA A 31 14.10 1.81 -25.36
C ALA A 31 13.14 0.62 -25.16
N ASP A 32 11.97 0.85 -24.57
CA ASP A 32 10.97 -0.20 -24.33
C ASP A 32 9.58 0.21 -24.84
N PRO A 33 9.22 -0.20 -26.08
CA PRO A 33 7.89 0.03 -26.63
C PRO A 33 6.74 -0.59 -25.80
N GLN A 34 7.02 -1.58 -24.94
CA GLN A 34 6.02 -2.24 -24.09
C GLN A 34 5.92 -1.62 -22.68
N ARG A 35 6.64 -0.53 -22.42
CA ARG A 35 6.68 0.11 -21.10
C ARG A 35 5.30 0.49 -20.60
N PHE A 36 4.44 0.99 -21.47
CA PHE A 36 3.08 1.37 -21.11
C PHE A 36 2.29 0.18 -20.58
N GLU A 37 2.32 -0.95 -21.29
CA GLU A 37 1.64 -2.18 -20.90
C GLU A 37 2.18 -2.77 -19.61
N LYS A 38 3.52 -2.80 -19.44
CA LYS A 38 4.18 -3.30 -18.23
C LYS A 38 3.91 -2.45 -16.99
N MET A 39 3.79 -1.13 -17.18
CA MET A 39 3.62 -0.16 -16.11
C MET A 39 2.21 0.43 -16.07
N SER A 40 1.22 -0.41 -16.37
CA SER A 40 -0.19 -0.08 -16.24
C SER A 40 -0.95 -1.21 -15.56
N LEU A 41 -1.94 -0.86 -14.75
CA LEU A 41 -2.79 -1.81 -14.03
C LEU A 41 -4.27 -1.44 -14.21
N ARG A 42 -5.11 -2.47 -14.34
CA ARG A 42 -6.57 -2.35 -14.29
C ARG A 42 -7.09 -3.12 -13.08
N VAL A 43 -7.72 -2.43 -12.13
CA VAL A 43 -8.21 -3.04 -10.89
C VAL A 43 -9.42 -2.27 -10.36
N GLY A 44 -10.48 -2.98 -9.97
CA GLY A 44 -11.65 -2.36 -9.33
C GLY A 44 -12.32 -1.24 -10.14
N GLY A 45 -12.32 -1.34 -11.47
CA GLY A 45 -12.85 -0.29 -12.36
C GLY A 45 -11.90 0.89 -12.57
N LEU A 46 -10.72 0.89 -11.96
CA LEU A 46 -9.69 1.91 -12.12
C LEU A 46 -8.65 1.47 -13.14
N PHE A 47 -8.11 2.45 -13.86
CA PHE A 47 -6.91 2.31 -14.69
C PHE A 47 -5.80 3.17 -14.10
N LEU A 48 -4.68 2.54 -13.73
CA LEU A 48 -3.50 3.20 -13.20
C LEU A 48 -2.36 3.06 -14.20
N ASP A 49 -2.01 4.16 -14.87
CA ASP A 49 -0.81 4.28 -15.70
C ASP A 49 0.29 4.97 -14.87
N TYR A 50 1.37 4.24 -14.59
CA TYR A 50 2.56 4.77 -13.93
C TYR A 50 3.81 4.71 -14.84
N SER A 51 3.62 4.46 -16.15
CA SER A 51 4.69 4.37 -17.15
C SER A 51 5.46 5.68 -17.36
N LYS A 52 4.82 6.82 -17.05
CA LYS A 52 5.40 8.17 -17.16
C LYS A 52 6.15 8.62 -15.92
N GLN A 53 6.45 7.71 -15.00
CA GLN A 53 7.35 7.97 -13.88
C GLN A 53 8.82 7.81 -14.31
N PRO A 54 9.77 8.59 -13.75
CA PRO A 54 11.19 8.50 -14.04
C PRO A 54 11.83 7.32 -13.30
N VAL A 55 11.36 6.10 -13.58
CA VAL A 55 11.84 4.86 -12.95
C VAL A 55 12.15 3.82 -14.04
N SER A 56 13.34 3.25 -14.02
CA SER A 56 13.65 2.06 -14.82
C SER A 56 12.98 0.81 -14.22
N ASP A 57 12.96 -0.28 -14.97
CA ASP A 57 12.48 -1.58 -14.47
C ASP A 57 13.26 -2.03 -13.23
N GLU A 58 14.57 -1.77 -13.21
CA GLU A 58 15.44 -2.09 -12.08
C GLU A 58 15.12 -1.23 -10.83
N VAL A 59 14.91 0.07 -11.01
CA VAL A 59 14.49 0.96 -9.91
C VAL A 59 13.15 0.51 -9.34
N LEU A 60 12.18 0.17 -10.19
CA LEU A 60 10.87 -0.30 -9.76
C LEU A 60 10.97 -1.62 -9.00
N ALA A 61 11.73 -2.60 -9.52
CA ALA A 61 11.96 -3.86 -8.83
C ALA A 61 12.59 -3.65 -7.46
N LYS A 62 13.57 -2.74 -7.35
CA LYS A 62 14.23 -2.44 -6.08
C LYS A 62 13.32 -1.71 -5.09
N LEU A 63 12.41 -0.85 -5.55
CA LEU A 63 11.38 -0.23 -4.71
C LEU A 63 10.41 -1.27 -4.14
N ILE A 64 10.02 -2.27 -4.95
CA ILE A 64 9.17 -3.38 -4.50
C ILE A 64 9.91 -4.22 -3.45
N GLU A 65 11.17 -4.57 -3.70
CA GLU A 65 12.01 -5.28 -2.73
C GLU A 65 12.14 -4.50 -1.41
N LEU A 66 12.28 -3.17 -1.48
CA LEU A 66 12.33 -2.34 -0.28
C LEU A 66 11.03 -2.43 0.53
N ALA A 67 9.89 -2.45 -0.15
CA ALA A 67 8.59 -2.60 0.49
C ALA A 67 8.45 -3.99 1.14
N GLU A 68 8.92 -5.05 0.49
CA GLU A 68 8.91 -6.43 0.99
C GLU A 68 9.84 -6.63 2.21
N HIS A 69 11.03 -6.03 2.20
CA HIS A 69 11.97 -6.08 3.32
C HIS A 69 11.63 -5.10 4.45
N SER A 70 10.67 -4.21 4.23
CA SER A 70 10.15 -3.32 5.27
C SER A 70 9.07 -4.01 6.11
N ALA A 71 8.68 -3.36 7.21
CA ALA A 71 7.54 -3.82 8.00
C ALA A 71 6.17 -3.59 7.32
N LEU A 72 6.10 -3.13 6.07
CA LEU A 72 4.84 -2.74 5.41
C LEU A 72 3.80 -3.87 5.42
N VAL A 73 4.18 -5.09 5.01
CA VAL A 73 3.26 -6.23 4.93
C VAL A 73 2.71 -6.58 6.31
N GLN A 74 3.59 -6.61 7.32
CA GLN A 74 3.20 -6.83 8.72
C GLN A 74 2.28 -5.71 9.21
N ARG A 75 2.65 -4.45 9.04
CA ARG A 75 1.87 -3.28 9.48
C ARG A 75 0.49 -3.21 8.83
N ARG A 76 0.40 -3.60 7.55
CA ARG A 76 -0.88 -3.77 6.86
C ARG A 76 -1.72 -4.85 7.56
N ALA A 77 -1.16 -6.03 7.84
CA ALA A 77 -1.89 -7.08 8.53
C ALA A 77 -2.39 -6.63 9.92
N GLN A 78 -1.53 -5.95 10.69
CA GLN A 78 -1.85 -5.38 12.00
C GLN A 78 -3.01 -4.37 11.93
N MET A 79 -3.01 -3.51 10.90
CA MET A 79 -4.13 -2.58 10.67
C MET A 79 -5.44 -3.34 10.44
N PHE A 80 -5.42 -4.39 9.60
CA PHE A 80 -6.63 -5.15 9.28
C PHE A 80 -7.10 -6.08 10.41
N SER A 81 -6.22 -6.50 11.31
CA SER A 81 -6.57 -7.34 12.47
C SER A 81 -7.15 -6.55 13.65
N GLY A 82 -7.02 -5.23 13.65
CA GLY A 82 -7.42 -4.39 14.79
C GLY A 82 -6.33 -4.24 15.86
N ASP A 83 -5.07 -4.53 15.53
CA ASP A 83 -3.96 -4.26 16.44
C ASP A 83 -3.82 -2.75 16.71
N ILE A 84 -3.27 -2.42 17.87
CA ILE A 84 -2.94 -1.04 18.24
C ILE A 84 -1.72 -0.58 17.44
N ILE A 85 -1.97 0.06 16.30
CA ILE A 85 -0.93 0.67 15.47
C ILE A 85 -0.85 2.20 15.65
N ASN A 86 -1.90 2.84 16.19
CA ASN A 86 -1.85 4.23 16.64
C ASN A 86 -1.27 4.27 18.05
N VAL A 87 0.05 4.20 18.12
CA VAL A 87 0.81 4.05 19.37
C VAL A 87 0.81 5.28 20.25
N THR A 88 0.53 6.48 19.71
CA THR A 88 0.51 7.72 20.49
C THR A 88 -0.78 7.90 21.28
N GLU A 89 -1.87 7.28 20.82
CA GLU A 89 -3.18 7.34 21.46
C GLU A 89 -3.64 5.99 22.01
N ASP A 90 -2.80 4.95 21.90
CA ASP A 90 -3.11 3.57 22.29
C ASP A 90 -4.41 3.03 21.67
N ARG A 91 -4.55 3.20 20.34
CA ARG A 91 -5.79 2.87 19.60
C ARG A 91 -5.58 1.98 18.36
N PRO A 92 -6.58 1.14 18.02
CA PRO A 92 -6.65 0.49 16.71
C PRO A 92 -7.01 1.49 15.60
N VAL A 93 -6.76 1.11 14.34
CA VAL A 93 -7.11 1.92 13.15
C VAL A 93 -7.94 1.06 12.19
N LEU A 94 -9.27 1.19 12.25
CA LEU A 94 -10.21 0.27 11.60
C LEU A 94 -11.23 0.93 10.66
N HIS A 95 -10.83 1.97 9.94
CA HIS A 95 -11.68 2.58 8.90
C HIS A 95 -12.07 1.57 7.80
N THR A 96 -11.27 0.52 7.59
CA THR A 96 -11.56 -0.60 6.68
C THR A 96 -12.77 -1.43 7.14
N ALA A 97 -12.97 -1.60 8.45
CA ALA A 97 -14.10 -2.33 9.02
C ALA A 97 -15.45 -1.70 8.64
N LEU A 98 -15.51 -0.36 8.60
CA LEU A 98 -16.71 0.40 8.26
C LEU A 98 -17.23 0.10 6.85
N ARG A 99 -16.34 -0.34 5.95
CA ARG A 99 -16.66 -0.73 4.56
C ARG A 99 -16.51 -2.22 4.31
N ASN A 100 -16.28 -3.02 5.34
CA ASN A 100 -16.23 -4.46 5.22
C ASN A 100 -17.65 -4.98 4.93
N LEU A 101 -17.79 -5.70 3.81
CA LEU A 101 -19.03 -6.37 3.43
C LEU A 101 -18.99 -7.87 3.70
N GLY A 102 -17.85 -8.39 4.18
CA GLY A 102 -17.72 -9.78 4.59
C GLY A 102 -18.36 -10.07 5.94
N GLU A 103 -18.59 -11.34 6.20
CA GLU A 103 -19.27 -11.83 7.42
C GLU A 103 -18.32 -12.27 8.54
N GLY A 104 -17.00 -12.07 8.37
CA GLY A 104 -16.00 -12.46 9.36
C GLY A 104 -15.97 -11.52 10.57
N PRO A 105 -15.82 -12.06 11.80
CA PRO A 105 -15.70 -11.23 12.99
C PRO A 105 -14.39 -10.42 12.95
N LEU A 106 -14.44 -9.21 13.48
CA LEU A 106 -13.25 -8.36 13.65
C LEU A 106 -13.18 -7.91 15.10
N LYS A 107 -12.17 -8.38 15.82
CA LYS A 107 -12.07 -8.17 17.26
C LYS A 107 -11.21 -6.97 17.61
N VAL A 108 -11.73 -6.12 18.48
CA VAL A 108 -10.99 -5.08 19.21
C VAL A 108 -11.20 -5.35 20.69
N ASP A 109 -10.12 -5.45 21.45
CA ASP A 109 -10.16 -5.75 22.91
C ASP A 109 -11.02 -6.98 23.24
N GLY A 110 -10.98 -8.00 22.37
CA GLY A 110 -11.73 -9.24 22.50
C GLY A 110 -13.20 -9.17 22.08
N GLN A 111 -13.71 -7.99 21.71
CA GLN A 111 -15.10 -7.77 21.27
C GLN A 111 -15.19 -7.65 19.76
N ASP A 112 -16.16 -8.33 19.14
CA ASP A 112 -16.43 -8.19 17.71
C ASP A 112 -17.17 -6.87 17.43
N VAL A 113 -16.59 -6.02 16.58
CA VAL A 113 -17.13 -4.69 16.25
C VAL A 113 -18.09 -4.72 15.06
N MET A 114 -18.14 -5.81 14.30
CA MET A 114 -18.96 -5.88 13.08
C MET A 114 -20.48 -5.75 13.33
N PRO A 115 -21.08 -6.31 14.40
CA PRO A 115 -22.52 -6.17 14.65
C PRO A 115 -22.96 -4.72 14.87
N GLU A 116 -22.14 -3.91 15.55
CA GLU A 116 -22.46 -2.50 15.81
C GLU A 116 -22.36 -1.66 14.52
N ILE A 117 -21.36 -1.94 13.69
CA ILE A 117 -21.19 -1.31 12.37
C ILE A 117 -22.40 -1.62 11.47
N GLN A 118 -22.84 -2.87 11.43
CA GLN A 118 -24.00 -3.30 10.62
C GLN A 118 -25.29 -2.63 11.11
N ARG A 119 -25.54 -2.65 12.43
CA ARG A 119 -26.69 -1.97 13.04
C ARG A 119 -26.74 -0.49 12.67
N THR A 120 -25.61 0.21 12.76
CA THR A 120 -25.53 1.63 12.42
C THR A 120 -25.82 1.88 10.94
N ARG A 121 -25.33 1.01 10.04
CA ARG A 121 -25.63 1.11 8.61
C ARG A 121 -27.12 0.92 8.31
N GLU A 122 -27.78 0.00 9.01
CA GLU A 122 -29.23 -0.20 8.89
C GLU A 122 -30.03 1.01 9.38
N GLN A 123 -29.62 1.63 10.48
CA GLN A 123 -30.23 2.86 10.98
C GLN A 123 -30.12 4.00 9.96
N ILE A 124 -28.94 4.21 9.37
CA ILE A 124 -28.73 5.21 8.31
C ILE A 124 -29.61 4.90 7.10
N ARG A 125 -29.72 3.62 6.71
CA ARG A 125 -30.58 3.18 5.60
C ARG A 125 -32.06 3.42 5.86
N ALA A 126 -32.53 3.21 7.09
CA ALA A 126 -33.93 3.43 7.46
C ALA A 126 -34.30 4.92 7.52
N PHE A 127 -33.31 5.78 7.76
CA PHE A 127 -33.48 7.23 7.81
C PHE A 127 -33.44 7.92 6.44
N SER A 128 -32.70 7.35 5.47
CA SER A 128 -32.46 7.93 4.13
C SER A 128 -33.57 7.58 3.15
#